data_AF-A0A8B9HM72-F1
#
_entry.id   AF-A0A8B9HM72-F1
#
_cell.length_a   1.000
_cell.length_b   1.000
_cell.length_c   1.000
_cell.angle_alpha   90.00
_cell.angle_beta   90.00
_cell.angle_gamma   90.00
#
_symmetry.space_group_name_H-M   'P 1'
#
loop_
_entity.id
_entity.type
_entity.pdbx_description
1 polymer ?
#
loop_
_entity_poly.entity_id
_entity_poly.type
_entity_poly.pdbx_seq_one_letter_code
_entity_poly.pdbx_strand_id
1 'polypeptide(L)'
;KLQDFGKAMFKPMRQERHEETPEDFFYFVDFQRHNAEIASFHLDRVLDFRRVPPVVGRFVNVTGDILYTTHSDDLRSVFFTSPANNTCFFAKCLYVCKTEYAVCGHPDLLEGSMSAYLPGLSIAPRISIPNPWIRNMDRHHYEIFTKFGDDGFLLHLDNARGFGRHSHDEMSILAPLTQCCIIKRSTLLRLRLLARPEFRLSDVMRESLARDSLRPILTELHLQALDRRLERVLKAVGRCVKKLGEARVVVTDFVASDGASERGHKDQRGEGEDGES
;
A
#
# COMPACT_ATOMS: atom_id res chain seq x y z
N LYS A 1 -11.86 -8.11 -16.22
CA LYS A 1 -11.93 -9.52 -15.74
C LYS A 1 -10.97 -10.32 -16.60
N LEU A 2 -10.24 -11.26 -16.01
CA LEU A 2 -9.34 -12.16 -16.72
C LEU A 2 -10.12 -13.39 -17.22
N GLN A 3 -9.49 -14.19 -18.09
CA GLN A 3 -10.10 -15.39 -18.67
C GLN A 3 -10.46 -16.44 -17.61
N ASP A 4 -9.69 -16.51 -16.52
CA ASP A 4 -9.90 -17.38 -15.37
C ASP A 4 -10.92 -16.82 -14.36
N PHE A 5 -11.72 -15.82 -14.76
CA PHE A 5 -12.66 -15.07 -13.92
C PHE A 5 -12.02 -14.22 -12.82
N GLY A 6 -10.69 -14.24 -12.71
CA GLY A 6 -9.93 -13.35 -11.86
C GLY A 6 -10.23 -11.89 -12.15
N LYS A 7 -10.10 -11.06 -11.12
CA LYS A 7 -10.24 -9.60 -11.26
C LYS A 7 -8.92 -8.95 -10.89
N ALA A 8 -8.61 -7.88 -11.60
CA ALA A 8 -7.54 -6.97 -11.28
C ALA A 8 -8.05 -5.54 -11.42
N MET A 9 -7.53 -4.64 -10.59
CA MET A 9 -7.73 -3.21 -10.71
C MET A 9 -6.59 -2.63 -11.55
N PHE A 10 -6.94 -1.93 -12.62
CA PHE A 10 -5.98 -1.27 -13.50
C PHE A 10 -5.93 0.23 -13.16
N LYS A 11 -4.74 0.77 -12.88
CA LYS A 11 -4.50 2.22 -12.78
C LYS A 11 -3.56 2.63 -13.92
N PRO A 12 -4.00 3.47 -14.87
CA PRO A 12 -3.18 3.88 -16.01
C PRO A 12 -2.08 4.86 -15.59
N MET A 13 -0.99 4.89 -16.35
CA MET A 13 0.03 5.92 -16.28
C MET A 13 -0.55 7.28 -16.64
N ARG A 14 -0.26 8.28 -15.81
CA ARG A 14 -0.67 9.69 -15.99
C ARG A 14 0.49 10.67 -15.98
N GLN A 15 1.59 10.27 -15.36
CA GLN A 15 2.73 11.15 -15.08
C GLN A 15 4.02 10.38 -15.34
N GLU A 16 5.01 11.08 -15.88
CA GLU A 16 6.33 10.53 -16.15
C GLU A 16 7.09 10.21 -14.86
N ARG A 17 8.05 9.29 -14.94
CA ARG A 17 8.79 8.81 -13.76
C ARG A 17 9.63 9.87 -13.06
N HIS A 18 10.08 10.87 -13.80
CA HIS A 18 10.97 11.92 -13.32
C HIS A 18 10.22 13.16 -12.82
N GLU A 19 8.91 13.26 -13.09
CA GLU A 19 8.12 14.42 -12.70
C GLU A 19 7.73 14.32 -11.22
N GLU A 20 8.00 15.39 -10.48
CA GLU A 20 7.54 15.56 -9.10
C GLU A 20 6.18 16.26 -9.04
N THR A 21 5.42 15.99 -7.98
CA THR A 21 4.23 16.77 -7.62
C THR A 21 4.67 18.21 -7.31
N PRO A 22 4.04 19.24 -7.93
CA PRO A 22 4.34 20.64 -7.64
C PRO A 22 4.20 20.99 -6.16
N GLU A 23 4.94 21.99 -5.67
CA GLU A 23 4.95 22.34 -4.24
C GLU A 23 3.63 22.96 -3.75
N ASP A 24 2.92 23.62 -4.66
CA ASP A 24 1.63 24.28 -4.44
C ASP A 24 0.44 23.31 -4.48
N PHE A 25 0.67 22.04 -4.79
CA PHE A 25 -0.37 21.01 -4.82
C PHE A 25 -0.61 20.45 -3.42
N PHE A 26 -1.85 20.58 -2.96
CA PHE A 26 -2.30 19.85 -1.78
C PHE A 26 -2.42 18.35 -2.07
N TYR A 27 -2.26 17.52 -1.03
CA TYR A 27 -2.32 16.06 -1.15
C TYR A 27 -3.62 15.54 -1.78
N PHE A 28 -4.74 16.25 -1.65
CA PHE A 28 -6.04 15.85 -2.21
C PHE A 28 -6.20 16.17 -3.70
N VAL A 29 -5.38 17.07 -4.27
CA VAL A 29 -5.33 17.33 -5.72
C VAL A 29 -4.22 16.56 -6.45
N ASP A 30 -3.29 15.95 -5.70
CA ASP A 30 -2.18 15.18 -6.28
C ASP A 30 -2.66 14.00 -7.14
N PHE A 31 -2.00 13.77 -8.26
CA PHE A 31 -2.36 12.71 -9.19
C PHE A 31 -2.00 11.33 -8.63
N GLN A 32 -2.87 10.36 -8.90
CA GLN A 32 -2.56 8.97 -8.65
C GLN A 32 -1.56 8.43 -9.69
N ARG A 33 -0.52 7.77 -9.20
CA ARG A 33 0.58 7.21 -9.96
C ARG A 33 0.52 5.68 -9.92
N HIS A 34 0.54 5.04 -11.08
CA HIS A 34 0.48 3.58 -11.17
C HIS A 34 1.77 2.94 -10.63
N ASN A 35 2.93 3.54 -10.88
CA ASN A 35 4.22 3.06 -10.40
C ASN A 35 4.35 3.15 -8.87
N ALA A 36 3.63 4.06 -8.22
CA ALA A 36 3.56 4.12 -6.76
C ALA A 36 2.86 2.90 -6.14
N GLU A 37 1.83 2.34 -6.78
CA GLU A 37 1.20 1.10 -6.33
C GLU A 37 2.16 -0.09 -6.43
N ILE A 38 2.88 -0.21 -7.56
CA ILE A 38 3.87 -1.27 -7.78
C ILE A 38 5.00 -1.14 -6.73
N ALA A 39 5.56 0.05 -6.59
CA ALA A 39 6.63 0.32 -5.64
C ALA A 39 6.22 0.05 -4.19
N SER A 40 4.98 0.37 -3.82
CA SER A 40 4.47 0.16 -2.47
C SER A 40 4.31 -1.32 -2.14
N PHE A 41 3.86 -2.14 -3.10
CA PHE A 41 3.82 -3.60 -2.92
C PHE A 41 5.22 -4.19 -2.66
N HIS A 42 6.20 -3.78 -3.45
CA HIS A 42 7.58 -4.23 -3.26
C HIS A 42 8.18 -3.74 -1.94
N LEU A 43 7.93 -2.48 -1.57
CA LEU A 43 8.41 -1.91 -0.30
C LEU A 43 7.79 -2.62 0.90
N ASP A 44 6.49 -2.88 0.85
CA ASP A 44 5.76 -3.62 1.88
C ASP A 44 6.30 -5.05 2.08
N ARG A 45 6.67 -5.72 0.99
CA ARG A 45 7.37 -7.01 1.03
C ARG A 45 8.79 -6.87 1.60
N VAL A 46 9.55 -5.86 1.20
CA VAL A 46 10.93 -5.63 1.69
C VAL A 46 10.93 -5.29 3.18
N LEU A 47 9.92 -4.59 3.68
CA LEU A 47 9.72 -4.31 5.10
C LEU A 47 9.08 -5.48 5.87
N ASP A 48 8.78 -6.58 5.19
CA ASP A 48 8.19 -7.79 5.74
C ASP A 48 6.78 -7.60 6.35
N PHE A 49 6.04 -6.60 5.89
CA PHE A 49 4.66 -6.38 6.33
C PHE A 49 3.67 -7.31 5.65
N ARG A 50 3.77 -7.48 4.32
CA ARG A 50 2.96 -8.39 3.49
C ARG A 50 1.46 -8.10 3.55
N ARG A 51 1.08 -6.83 3.46
CA ARG A 51 -0.30 -6.31 3.60
C ARG A 51 -0.81 -5.54 2.38
N VAL A 52 0.04 -5.28 1.39
CA VAL A 52 -0.37 -4.75 0.08
C VAL A 52 -0.74 -5.93 -0.82
N PRO A 53 -1.91 -5.93 -1.49
CA PRO A 53 -2.23 -6.93 -2.51
C PRO A 53 -1.17 -7.00 -3.61
N PRO A 54 -0.94 -8.14 -4.27
CA PRO A 54 0.02 -8.22 -5.36
C PRO A 54 -0.26 -7.20 -6.48
N VAL A 55 0.74 -6.40 -6.82
CA VAL A 55 0.68 -5.41 -7.90
C VAL A 55 1.82 -5.66 -8.87
N VAL A 56 1.53 -5.65 -10.17
CA VAL A 56 2.52 -5.75 -11.24
C VAL A 56 2.31 -4.66 -12.29
N GLY A 57 3.38 -4.25 -12.94
CA GLY A 57 3.32 -3.38 -14.11
C GLY A 57 2.92 -4.14 -15.38
N ARG A 58 2.13 -3.51 -16.25
CA ARG A 58 1.76 -4.09 -17.55
C ARG A 58 1.47 -3.01 -18.60
N PHE A 59 1.87 -3.26 -19.84
CA PHE A 59 1.33 -2.57 -21.01
C PHE A 59 0.01 -3.23 -21.44
N VAL A 60 -1.02 -2.40 -21.63
CA VAL A 60 -2.35 -2.83 -22.06
C VAL A 60 -2.64 -2.22 -23.42
N ASN A 61 -3.14 -3.02 -24.37
CA ASN A 61 -3.66 -2.49 -25.61
C ASN A 61 -5.06 -1.95 -25.33
N VAL A 62 -5.21 -0.64 -25.14
CA VAL A 62 -6.47 -0.05 -24.69
C VAL A 62 -7.58 -0.20 -25.73
N THR A 63 -7.22 -0.36 -27.00
CA THR A 63 -8.16 -0.56 -28.09
C THR A 63 -8.70 -2.00 -28.09
N GLY A 64 -7.81 -3.00 -28.13
CA GLY A 64 -8.19 -4.42 -28.13
C GLY A 64 -8.69 -4.92 -26.77
N ASP A 65 -7.92 -4.67 -25.71
CA ASP A 65 -8.13 -5.27 -24.38
C ASP A 65 -9.21 -4.55 -23.58
N ILE A 66 -9.52 -3.28 -23.91
CA ILE A 66 -10.50 -2.47 -23.16
C ILE A 66 -11.65 -2.03 -24.07
N LEU A 67 -11.41 -1.21 -25.09
CA LEU A 67 -12.46 -0.58 -25.88
C LEU A 67 -13.35 -1.59 -26.62
N TYR A 68 -12.76 -2.57 -27.29
CA TYR A 68 -13.51 -3.59 -28.03
C TYR A 68 -14.01 -4.74 -27.15
N THR A 69 -13.49 -4.88 -25.93
CA THR A 69 -13.84 -5.96 -25.00
C THR A 69 -14.84 -5.52 -23.91
N THR A 70 -14.98 -4.22 -23.64
CA THR A 70 -15.88 -3.72 -22.60
C THR A 70 -17.35 -3.93 -22.97
N HIS A 71 -18.14 -4.41 -22.01
CA HIS A 71 -19.60 -4.46 -22.09
C HIS A 71 -20.28 -3.23 -21.46
N SER A 72 -19.50 -2.32 -20.87
CA SER A 72 -20.02 -1.09 -20.26
C SER A 72 -20.07 0.01 -21.29
N ASP A 73 -21.28 0.47 -21.63
CA ASP A 73 -21.48 1.60 -22.53
C ASP A 73 -20.94 2.90 -21.92
N ASP A 74 -21.01 3.04 -20.60
CA ASP A 74 -20.40 4.17 -19.87
C ASP A 74 -18.89 4.25 -20.05
N LEU A 75 -18.20 3.10 -20.03
CA LEU A 75 -16.76 3.04 -20.28
C LEU A 75 -16.47 3.23 -21.78
N ARG A 76 -17.32 2.70 -22.67
CA ARG A 76 -17.12 2.86 -24.12
C ARG A 76 -17.28 4.32 -24.55
N SER A 77 -18.24 5.05 -23.97
CA SER A 77 -18.57 6.43 -24.37
C SER A 77 -17.49 7.47 -24.06
N VAL A 78 -16.51 7.12 -23.23
CA VAL A 78 -15.43 8.04 -22.82
C VAL A 78 -14.13 7.83 -23.60
N PHE A 79 -14.11 6.89 -24.55
CA PHE A 79 -13.01 6.73 -25.50
C PHE A 79 -13.13 7.70 -26.67
N PHE A 80 -12.00 8.21 -27.14
CA PHE A 80 -11.90 9.09 -28.30
C PHE A 80 -10.50 9.00 -28.92
N THR A 81 -10.37 9.47 -30.16
CA THR A 81 -9.08 9.56 -30.85
C THR A 81 -8.54 10.98 -30.74
N SER A 82 -7.29 11.13 -30.30
CA SER A 82 -6.64 12.45 -30.22
C SER A 82 -6.26 12.99 -31.60
N PRO A 83 -5.98 14.30 -31.72
CA PRO A 83 -5.42 14.88 -32.96
C PRO A 83 -4.09 14.25 -33.42
N ALA A 84 -3.35 13.63 -32.49
CA ALA A 84 -2.12 12.89 -32.78
C ALA A 84 -2.38 11.42 -33.18
N ASN A 85 -3.65 11.06 -33.42
CA ASN A 85 -4.08 9.70 -33.78
C ASN A 85 -3.81 8.64 -32.70
N ASN A 86 -3.86 9.04 -31.42
CA ASN A 86 -3.76 8.12 -30.28
C ASN A 86 -5.15 7.76 -29.74
N THR A 87 -5.33 6.53 -29.28
CA THR A 87 -6.54 6.12 -28.58
C THR A 87 -6.47 6.58 -27.12
N CYS A 88 -7.42 7.44 -26.73
CA CYS A 88 -7.48 8.05 -25.41
C CYS A 88 -8.80 7.74 -24.71
N PHE A 89 -8.78 7.78 -23.39
CA PHE A 89 -10.00 7.74 -22.59
C PHE A 89 -9.82 8.52 -21.29
N PHE A 90 -10.92 8.99 -20.71
CA PHE A 90 -10.96 9.51 -19.35
C PHE A 90 -11.96 8.68 -18.54
N ALA A 91 -11.77 8.56 -17.22
CA ALA A 91 -12.76 7.89 -16.40
C ALA A 91 -13.99 8.79 -16.16
N LYS A 92 -15.14 8.24 -15.76
CA LYS A 92 -16.22 9.02 -15.12
C LYS A 92 -15.94 9.05 -13.62
N CYS A 93 -15.46 10.18 -13.10
CA CYS A 93 -15.18 10.34 -11.68
C CYS A 93 -15.30 11.79 -11.23
N LEU A 94 -15.30 12.02 -9.91
CA LEU A 94 -15.56 13.33 -9.30
C LEU A 94 -14.46 14.37 -9.56
N TYR A 95 -13.22 13.94 -9.79
CA TYR A 95 -12.05 14.81 -9.94
C TYR A 95 -11.22 14.36 -11.13
N VAL A 96 -10.66 15.28 -11.93
CA VAL A 96 -9.69 14.98 -13.02
C VAL A 96 -10.14 13.87 -13.99
N CYS A 97 -11.40 13.97 -14.41
CA CYS A 97 -12.11 13.03 -15.28
C CYS A 97 -12.82 13.78 -16.42
N LYS A 98 -12.04 14.56 -17.16
CA LYS A 98 -12.44 15.32 -18.35
C LYS A 98 -11.46 15.02 -19.48
N THR A 99 -11.81 15.39 -20.71
CA THR A 99 -10.95 15.22 -21.90
C THR A 99 -9.55 15.80 -21.71
N GLU A 100 -9.43 16.92 -20.99
CA GLU A 100 -8.15 17.59 -20.68
C GLU A 100 -7.22 16.78 -19.76
N TYR A 101 -7.75 15.77 -19.05
CA TYR A 101 -7.00 14.85 -18.18
C TYR A 101 -7.06 13.40 -18.67
N ALA A 102 -7.41 13.20 -19.95
CA ALA A 102 -7.47 11.87 -20.54
C ALA A 102 -6.09 11.21 -20.55
N VAL A 103 -6.09 9.89 -20.40
CA VAL A 103 -4.90 9.06 -20.63
C VAL A 103 -4.94 8.52 -22.04
N CYS A 104 -3.79 8.52 -22.70
CA CYS A 104 -3.67 8.15 -24.11
C CYS A 104 -2.62 7.06 -24.28
N GLY A 105 -2.93 6.08 -25.14
CA GLY A 105 -1.93 5.15 -25.63
C GLY A 105 -0.97 5.81 -26.64
N HIS A 106 0.01 5.04 -27.09
CA HIS A 106 0.95 5.45 -28.15
C HIS A 106 1.13 4.35 -29.21
N PRO A 107 0.24 4.26 -30.22
CA PRO A 107 -1.08 4.89 -30.28
C PRO A 107 -2.12 4.17 -29.39
N ASP A 108 -1.96 2.87 -29.17
CA ASP A 108 -2.93 2.03 -28.44
C ASP A 108 -2.36 1.39 -27.16
N LEU A 109 -1.04 1.32 -27.02
CA LEU A 109 -0.42 0.76 -25.83
C LEU A 109 -0.36 1.80 -24.72
N LEU A 110 -0.92 1.46 -23.56
CA LEU A 110 -0.88 2.28 -22.36
C LEU A 110 -0.28 1.48 -21.21
N GLU A 111 0.69 2.10 -20.56
CA GLU A 111 1.30 1.57 -19.36
C GLU A 111 0.37 1.74 -18.15
N GLY A 112 0.37 0.77 -17.23
CA GLY A 112 -0.32 0.92 -15.95
C GLY A 112 0.01 -0.17 -14.95
N SER A 113 -0.56 -0.06 -13.76
CA SER A 113 -0.43 -1.06 -12.71
C SER A 113 -1.67 -1.95 -12.65
N MET A 114 -1.44 -3.24 -12.46
CA MET A 114 -2.45 -4.27 -12.28
C MET A 114 -2.37 -4.79 -10.85
N SER A 115 -3.31 -4.36 -10.00
CA SER A 115 -3.43 -4.82 -8.63
C SER A 115 -4.43 -5.96 -8.54
N ALA A 116 -4.05 -7.06 -7.88
CA ALA A 116 -4.94 -8.19 -7.64
C ALA A 116 -6.17 -7.72 -6.84
N TYR A 117 -7.36 -8.06 -7.33
CA TYR A 117 -8.59 -7.66 -6.66
C TYR A 117 -8.78 -8.49 -5.39
N LEU A 118 -9.18 -7.83 -4.31
CA LEU A 118 -9.54 -8.52 -3.08
C LEU A 118 -10.79 -9.39 -3.28
N PRO A 119 -10.97 -10.47 -2.50
CA PRO A 119 -12.19 -11.27 -2.57
C PRO A 119 -13.44 -10.41 -2.37
N GLY A 120 -14.56 -10.83 -2.98
CA GLY A 120 -15.82 -10.12 -2.84
C GLY A 120 -16.25 -9.98 -1.36
N LEU A 121 -16.94 -8.88 -1.04
CA LEU A 121 -17.38 -8.59 0.33
C LEU A 121 -18.32 -9.66 0.92
N SER A 122 -19.00 -10.44 0.07
CA SER A 122 -19.82 -11.59 0.51
C SER A 122 -19.00 -12.75 1.06
N ILE A 123 -17.75 -12.92 0.60
CA ILE A 123 -16.87 -14.04 0.99
C ILE A 123 -15.89 -13.59 2.07
N ALA A 124 -15.34 -12.39 1.93
CA ALA A 124 -14.41 -11.80 2.89
C ALA A 124 -14.89 -10.38 3.23
N PRO A 125 -15.84 -10.25 4.19
CA PRO A 125 -16.34 -8.95 4.59
C PRO A 125 -15.21 -8.10 5.17
N ARG A 126 -15.26 -6.82 4.86
CA ARG A 126 -14.28 -5.81 5.27
C ARG A 126 -15.00 -4.61 5.84
N ILE A 127 -14.36 -3.96 6.79
CA ILE A 127 -14.80 -2.68 7.35
C ILE A 127 -13.73 -1.63 7.06
N SER A 128 -14.18 -0.46 6.64
CA SER A 128 -13.34 0.72 6.47
C SER A 128 -13.52 1.62 7.70
N ILE A 129 -12.43 1.91 8.38
CA ILE A 129 -12.42 2.68 9.63
C ILE A 129 -11.64 3.97 9.40
N PRO A 130 -12.19 5.15 9.78
CA PRO A 130 -11.46 6.40 9.71
C PRO A 130 -10.17 6.37 10.53
N ASN A 131 -9.08 6.87 9.93
CA ASN A 131 -7.79 6.97 10.58
C ASN A 131 -7.80 8.14 11.59
N PRO A 132 -7.35 8.00 12.86
CA PRO A 132 -7.21 9.14 13.77
C PRO A 132 -6.39 10.33 13.22
N TRP A 133 -5.54 10.09 12.22
CA TRP A 133 -4.75 11.09 11.50
C TRP A 133 -5.29 11.37 10.09
N ILE A 134 -6.62 11.55 9.94
CA ILE A 134 -7.28 11.81 8.63
C ILE A 134 -6.60 12.91 7.82
N ARG A 135 -6.09 13.96 8.48
CA ARG A 135 -5.45 15.11 7.81
C ARG A 135 -3.97 14.89 7.45
N ASN A 136 -3.46 13.68 7.62
CA ASN A 136 -2.06 13.32 7.36
C ASN A 136 -1.92 12.69 5.97
N MET A 137 -1.83 13.54 4.96
CA MET A 137 -1.79 13.15 3.55
C MET A 137 -3.01 12.29 3.17
N ASP A 138 -2.87 11.35 2.22
CA ASP A 138 -4.00 10.60 1.67
C ASP A 138 -4.48 9.42 2.53
N ARG A 139 -3.97 9.26 3.77
CA ARG A 139 -4.29 8.09 4.63
C ARG A 139 -5.46 8.36 5.57
N HIS A 140 -6.63 8.55 4.97
CA HIS A 140 -7.86 8.94 5.66
C HIS A 140 -8.61 7.79 6.34
N HIS A 141 -8.47 6.58 5.81
CA HIS A 141 -9.13 5.36 6.29
C HIS A 141 -8.16 4.18 6.22
N TYR A 142 -8.48 3.11 6.94
CA TYR A 142 -7.84 1.81 6.80
C TYR A 142 -8.89 0.72 6.73
N GLU A 143 -8.59 -0.36 6.02
CA GLU A 143 -9.46 -1.52 5.90
C GLU A 143 -8.92 -2.70 6.70
N ILE A 144 -9.83 -3.46 7.32
CA ILE A 144 -9.54 -4.74 7.96
C ILE A 144 -10.55 -5.80 7.52
N PHE A 145 -10.14 -7.06 7.51
CA PHE A 145 -11.06 -8.18 7.35
C PHE A 145 -11.82 -8.44 8.66
N THR A 146 -13.13 -8.30 8.66
CA THR A 146 -13.94 -8.39 9.89
C THR A 146 -13.97 -9.78 10.49
N LYS A 147 -13.73 -10.82 9.65
CA LYS A 147 -13.70 -12.23 10.08
C LYS A 147 -12.74 -12.49 11.24
N PHE A 148 -11.67 -11.70 11.35
CA PHE A 148 -10.62 -11.90 12.36
C PHE A 148 -10.75 -11.00 13.58
N GLY A 149 -11.78 -10.14 13.65
CA GLY A 149 -11.99 -9.23 14.79
C GLY A 149 -10.73 -8.42 15.12
N ASP A 150 -10.36 -8.43 16.41
CA ASP A 150 -9.21 -7.69 16.95
C ASP A 150 -7.84 -8.28 16.54
N ASP A 151 -7.81 -9.56 16.12
CA ASP A 151 -6.61 -10.21 15.59
C ASP A 151 -6.39 -9.93 14.09
N GLY A 152 -7.28 -9.12 13.49
CA GLY A 152 -7.15 -8.65 12.12
C GLY A 152 -5.91 -7.76 11.91
N PHE A 153 -5.52 -7.61 10.64
CA PHE A 153 -4.44 -6.70 10.25
C PHE A 153 -4.95 -5.65 9.28
N LEU A 154 -4.28 -4.49 9.29
CA LEU A 154 -4.57 -3.38 8.39
C LEU A 154 -4.13 -3.71 6.97
N LEU A 155 -5.04 -3.58 6.02
CA LEU A 155 -4.73 -3.66 4.60
C LEU A 155 -4.07 -2.36 4.15
N HIS A 156 -2.94 -2.47 3.46
CA HIS A 156 -2.21 -1.33 2.91
C HIS A 156 -2.71 -1.06 1.48
N LEU A 157 -3.85 -0.37 1.37
CA LEU A 157 -4.49 0.00 0.11
C LEU A 157 -4.24 1.47 -0.23
N ASP A 158 -4.61 1.86 -1.46
CA ASP A 158 -4.56 3.23 -1.99
C ASP A 158 -3.19 3.91 -1.85
N ASN A 159 -2.15 3.28 -2.39
CA ASN A 159 -0.78 3.80 -2.31
C ASN A 159 -0.39 4.69 -3.49
N ALA A 160 -1.32 4.94 -4.42
CA ALA A 160 -1.06 5.65 -5.67
C ALA A 160 -0.63 7.12 -5.50
N ARG A 161 -0.86 7.77 -4.35
CA ARG A 161 -0.32 9.11 -4.05
C ARG A 161 1.07 9.08 -3.38
N GLY A 162 1.65 7.89 -3.26
CA GLY A 162 3.05 7.74 -2.87
C GLY A 162 4.01 8.23 -3.97
N PHE A 163 5.27 8.42 -3.60
CA PHE A 163 6.35 8.75 -4.54
C PHE A 163 6.06 10.01 -5.41
N GLY A 164 5.28 10.97 -4.91
CA GLY A 164 5.04 12.24 -5.61
C GLY A 164 6.26 13.15 -5.63
N ARG A 165 7.05 13.19 -4.55
CA ARG A 165 8.25 14.03 -4.45
C ARG A 165 9.42 13.22 -3.92
N HIS A 166 10.60 13.34 -4.52
CA HIS A 166 11.86 12.79 -3.96
C HIS A 166 12.70 13.88 -3.31
N SER A 167 12.53 15.13 -3.71
CA SER A 167 13.25 16.29 -3.17
C SER A 167 12.78 16.69 -1.76
N HIS A 168 11.53 16.35 -1.41
CA HIS A 168 10.89 16.75 -0.15
C HIS A 168 10.56 15.55 0.74
N ASP A 169 10.72 15.72 2.06
CA ASP A 169 10.34 14.73 3.07
C ASP A 169 9.22 15.29 3.93
N GLU A 170 8.00 14.80 3.73
CA GLU A 170 6.81 15.25 4.46
C GLU A 170 6.84 14.74 5.91
N MET A 171 7.28 15.59 6.84
CA MET A 171 7.52 15.21 8.23
C MET A 171 6.23 15.01 9.02
N SER A 172 5.10 15.59 8.58
CA SER A 172 3.79 15.39 9.23
C SER A 172 3.35 13.92 9.21
N ILE A 173 3.82 13.13 8.22
CA ILE A 173 3.58 11.68 8.13
C ILE A 173 4.07 10.95 9.40
N LEU A 174 5.13 11.45 10.05
CA LEU A 174 5.68 10.85 11.27
C LEU A 174 4.94 11.25 12.55
N ALA A 175 3.90 12.08 12.49
CA ALA A 175 3.13 12.50 13.66
C ALA A 175 2.63 11.31 14.53
N PRO A 176 2.09 10.21 13.97
CA PRO A 176 1.68 9.06 14.78
C PRO A 176 2.85 8.47 15.58
N LEU A 177 4.02 8.34 14.95
CA LEU A 177 5.21 7.79 15.58
C LEU A 177 5.75 8.72 16.68
N THR A 178 5.76 10.04 16.45
CA THR A 178 6.30 11.01 17.41
C THR A 178 5.33 11.32 18.55
N GLN A 179 4.02 11.18 18.34
CA GLN A 179 3.00 11.39 19.35
C GLN A 179 2.81 10.15 20.23
N CYS A 180 2.64 8.97 19.62
CA CYS A 180 2.42 7.73 20.37
C CYS A 180 3.73 7.17 20.92
N CYS A 181 4.85 7.34 20.20
CA CYS A 181 6.15 6.76 20.55
C CYS A 181 6.09 5.25 20.81
N ILE A 182 5.37 4.50 19.97
CA ILE A 182 5.27 3.04 20.04
C ILE A 182 5.70 2.46 18.68
N ILE A 183 6.56 1.43 18.71
CA ILE A 183 6.97 0.67 17.53
C ILE A 183 7.14 -0.81 17.87
N LYS A 184 6.74 -1.68 16.95
CA LYS A 184 6.95 -3.12 17.06
C LYS A 184 8.44 -3.46 16.98
N ARG A 185 8.90 -4.39 17.82
CA ARG A 185 10.29 -4.85 17.86
C ARG A 185 10.73 -5.42 16.51
N SER A 186 9.89 -6.25 15.88
CA SER A 186 10.13 -6.80 14.55
C SER A 186 10.42 -5.70 13.52
N THR A 187 9.55 -4.68 13.45
CA THR A 187 9.68 -3.53 12.56
C THR A 187 10.97 -2.76 12.83
N LEU A 188 11.27 -2.43 14.09
CA LEU A 188 12.48 -1.68 14.43
C LEU A 188 13.76 -2.42 14.03
N LEU A 189 13.81 -3.74 14.25
CA LEU A 189 14.94 -4.57 13.84
C LEU A 189 15.10 -4.58 12.32
N ARG A 190 13.99 -4.72 11.57
CA ARG A 190 14.00 -4.67 10.10
C ARG A 190 14.49 -3.32 9.58
N LEU A 191 14.02 -2.21 10.15
CA LEU A 191 14.46 -0.86 9.78
C LEU A 191 15.95 -0.64 10.07
N ARG A 192 16.45 -1.12 11.22
CA ARG A 192 17.88 -1.04 11.57
C ARG A 192 18.74 -1.88 10.63
N LEU A 193 18.26 -3.06 10.19
CA LEU A 193 18.95 -3.88 9.21
C LEU A 193 19.06 -3.15 7.86
N LEU A 194 17.96 -2.60 7.37
CA LEU A 194 17.87 -1.92 6.07
C LEU A 194 18.60 -0.56 6.03
N ALA A 195 19.05 -0.05 7.19
CA ALA A 195 19.89 1.13 7.29
C ALA A 195 21.40 0.81 7.24
N ARG A 196 21.78 -0.47 7.26
CA ARG A 196 23.19 -0.87 7.19
C ARG A 196 23.73 -0.79 5.75
N PRO A 197 25.02 -0.48 5.55
CA PRO A 197 25.62 -0.39 4.23
C PRO A 197 25.45 -1.65 3.38
N GLU A 198 25.43 -2.84 3.99
CA GLU A 198 25.35 -4.12 3.27
C GLU A 198 23.92 -4.47 2.82
N PHE A 199 22.91 -3.81 3.39
CA PHE A 199 21.49 -4.10 3.17
C PHE A 199 20.66 -2.85 2.93
N ARG A 200 21.28 -1.78 2.39
CA ARG A 200 20.63 -0.48 2.21
C ARG A 200 19.27 -0.64 1.53
N LEU A 201 18.27 0.06 2.06
CA LEU A 201 16.89 -0.04 1.59
C LEU A 201 16.79 0.24 0.09
N SER A 202 17.49 1.25 -0.42
CA SER A 202 17.56 1.58 -1.84
C SER A 202 18.04 0.40 -2.69
N ASP A 203 19.09 -0.30 -2.28
CA ASP A 203 19.67 -1.44 -3.01
C ASP A 203 18.74 -2.65 -3.03
N VAL A 204 18.15 -2.98 -1.88
CA VAL A 204 17.17 -4.07 -1.78
C VAL A 204 15.91 -3.76 -2.61
N MET A 205 15.45 -2.50 -2.59
CA MET A 205 14.32 -2.07 -3.41
C MET A 205 14.64 -2.11 -4.89
N ARG A 206 15.83 -1.68 -5.31
CA ARG A 206 16.26 -1.71 -6.72
C ARG A 206 16.21 -3.13 -7.27
N GLU A 207 16.78 -4.09 -6.55
CA GLU A 207 16.77 -5.50 -6.93
C GLU A 207 15.35 -6.08 -6.97
N SER A 208 14.53 -5.74 -5.96
CA SER A 208 13.13 -6.18 -5.90
C SER A 208 12.33 -5.68 -7.10
N LEU A 209 12.48 -4.41 -7.48
CA LEU A 209 11.76 -3.75 -8.58
C LEU A 209 12.28 -4.15 -9.96
N ALA A 210 13.54 -4.56 -10.09
CA ALA A 210 14.15 -4.96 -11.36
C ALA A 210 13.47 -6.18 -12.02
N ARG A 211 12.66 -6.91 -11.26
CA ARG A 211 11.87 -8.08 -11.70
C ARG A 211 10.56 -7.70 -12.38
N ASP A 212 10.09 -6.46 -12.24
CA ASP A 212 8.86 -6.00 -12.90
C ASP A 212 9.14 -5.67 -14.38
N SER A 213 8.18 -5.99 -15.25
CA SER A 213 8.29 -5.75 -16.69
C SER A 213 8.34 -4.27 -17.08
N LEU A 214 7.82 -3.36 -16.24
CA LEU A 214 7.84 -1.91 -16.48
C LEU A 214 9.09 -1.21 -15.94
N ARG A 215 10.17 -1.96 -15.70
CA ARG A 215 11.44 -1.38 -15.22
C ARG A 215 11.94 -0.27 -16.16
N PRO A 216 12.42 0.86 -15.63
CA PRO A 216 12.51 1.21 -14.21
C PRO A 216 11.15 1.67 -13.60
N ILE A 217 10.81 1.15 -12.41
CA ILE A 217 9.57 1.54 -11.70
C ILE A 217 9.74 2.87 -10.95
N LEU A 218 10.87 3.05 -10.28
CA LEU A 218 11.25 4.28 -9.57
C LEU A 218 12.56 4.82 -10.14
N THR A 219 12.74 6.13 -10.08
CA THR A 219 14.03 6.78 -10.38
C THR A 219 15.02 6.56 -9.25
N GLU A 220 16.31 6.71 -9.56
CA GLU A 220 17.37 6.62 -8.57
C GLU A 220 17.21 7.66 -7.45
N LEU A 221 16.70 8.86 -7.77
CA LEU A 221 16.42 9.90 -6.78
C LEU A 221 15.36 9.48 -5.75
N HIS A 222 14.32 8.75 -6.18
CA HIS A 222 13.34 8.17 -5.26
C HIS A 222 13.95 7.07 -4.39
N LEU A 223 14.82 6.23 -4.94
CA LEU A 223 15.51 5.19 -4.16
C LEU A 223 16.40 5.81 -3.08
N GLN A 224 17.18 6.85 -3.42
CA GLN A 224 17.99 7.60 -2.45
C GLN A 224 17.15 8.31 -1.39
N ALA A 225 15.98 8.83 -1.77
CA ALA A 225 15.04 9.42 -0.82
C ALA A 225 14.52 8.39 0.21
N LEU A 226 14.39 7.11 -0.15
CA LEU A 226 14.01 6.06 0.80
C LEU A 226 15.05 5.89 1.92
N ASP A 227 16.34 5.85 1.59
CA ASP A 227 17.42 5.76 2.58
C ASP A 227 17.41 6.98 3.52
N ARG A 228 17.32 8.19 2.94
CA ARG A 228 17.25 9.44 3.71
C ARG A 228 16.04 9.46 4.66
N ARG A 229 14.87 9.00 4.20
CA ARG A 229 13.64 8.93 5.01
C ARG A 229 13.73 7.87 6.09
N LEU A 230 14.35 6.72 5.81
CA LEU A 230 14.59 5.66 6.79
C LEU A 230 15.41 6.20 7.97
N GLU A 231 16.47 6.98 7.70
CA GLU A 231 17.23 7.64 8.77
C GLU A 231 16.37 8.57 9.62
N ARG A 232 15.46 9.34 9.00
CA ARG A 232 14.55 10.24 9.75
C ARG A 232 13.60 9.46 10.66
N VAL A 233 13.09 8.32 10.19
CA VAL A 233 12.27 7.40 10.99
C VAL A 233 13.08 6.89 12.19
N LEU A 234 14.30 6.37 11.96
CA LEU A 234 15.16 5.88 13.04
C LEU A 234 15.55 6.98 14.03
N LYS A 235 15.81 8.21 13.56
CA LYS A 235 16.04 9.39 14.42
C LYS A 235 14.79 9.73 15.25
N ALA A 236 13.59 9.63 14.69
CA ALA A 236 12.34 9.84 15.43
C ALA A 236 12.16 8.78 16.53
N VAL A 237 12.38 7.50 16.23
CA VAL A 237 12.37 6.42 17.24
C VAL A 237 13.42 6.69 18.32
N GLY A 238 14.64 7.07 17.95
CA GLY A 238 15.71 7.38 18.90
C GLY A 238 15.33 8.52 19.87
N ARG A 239 14.64 9.56 19.39
CA ARG A 239 14.10 10.63 20.24
C ARG A 239 13.04 10.11 21.22
N CYS A 240 12.13 9.25 20.76
CA CYS A 240 11.15 8.60 21.63
C CYS A 240 11.83 7.75 22.72
N VAL A 241 12.80 6.92 22.35
CA VAL A 241 13.56 6.08 23.29
C VAL A 241 14.31 6.93 24.32
N LYS A 242 14.96 8.02 23.90
CA LYS A 242 15.64 8.94 24.82
C LYS A 242 14.67 9.61 25.81
N LYS A 243 13.44 9.90 25.38
CA LYS A 243 12.43 10.59 26.19
C LYS A 243 11.69 9.65 27.15
N LEU A 244 11.32 8.45 26.70
CA LEU A 244 10.42 7.56 27.43
C LEU A 244 11.09 6.25 27.89
N GLY A 245 12.30 5.93 27.41
CA GLY A 245 12.97 4.66 27.65
C GLY A 245 12.53 3.57 26.68
N GLU A 246 13.44 2.64 26.38
CA GLU A 246 13.23 1.62 25.33
C GLU A 246 12.05 0.68 25.62
N ALA A 247 11.89 0.26 26.89
CA ALA A 247 10.82 -0.67 27.29
C ALA A 247 9.40 -0.14 27.05
N ARG A 248 9.19 1.18 27.06
CA ARG A 248 7.88 1.80 26.76
C ARG A 248 7.67 2.03 25.27
N VAL A 249 8.75 2.16 24.50
CA VAL A 249 8.69 2.52 23.08
C VAL A 249 8.69 1.30 22.18
N VAL A 250 9.44 0.27 22.54
CA VAL A 250 9.63 -0.94 21.71
C VAL A 250 8.79 -2.07 22.30
N VAL A 251 7.63 -2.31 21.68
CA VAL A 251 6.71 -3.39 22.06
C VAL A 251 7.07 -4.69 21.35
N THR A 252 7.09 -5.79 22.11
CA THR A 252 7.32 -7.13 21.58
C THR A 252 6.06 -7.68 20.93
N ASP A 253 6.17 -8.05 19.67
CA ASP A 253 5.11 -8.63 18.84
C ASP A 253 5.39 -10.08 18.42
N PHE A 254 6.44 -10.68 19.00
CA PHE A 254 6.69 -12.11 18.94
C PHE A 254 5.95 -12.79 20.07
N VAL A 255 5.06 -13.73 19.75
CA VAL A 255 4.69 -14.77 20.70
C VAL A 255 5.85 -15.76 20.67
N ALA A 256 6.58 -15.90 21.78
CA ALA A 256 7.48 -17.04 21.92
C ALA A 256 6.62 -18.29 21.75
N SER A 257 6.97 -19.16 20.79
CA SER A 257 6.45 -20.52 20.80
C SER A 257 7.09 -21.20 22.01
N ASP A 258 6.48 -21.03 23.18
CA ASP A 258 6.84 -21.83 24.34
C ASP A 258 6.43 -23.26 23.99
N GLY A 259 7.45 -24.04 23.61
CA GLY A 259 7.33 -25.48 23.50
C GLY A 259 6.91 -26.04 24.85
N ALA A 260 5.93 -26.95 24.80
CA ALA A 260 5.62 -27.96 25.80
C ALA A 260 5.85 -27.59 27.28
N SER A 261 4.76 -27.33 28.01
CA SER A 261 4.68 -27.76 29.40
C SER A 261 3.29 -28.35 29.66
N GLU A 262 3.29 -29.66 29.82
CA GLU A 262 2.22 -30.41 30.47
C GLU A 262 1.87 -29.78 31.81
N ARG A 263 0.57 -29.67 32.10
CA ARG A 263 0.06 -29.89 33.45
C ARG A 263 -1.40 -30.32 33.37
N GLY A 264 -1.62 -31.59 33.66
CA GLY A 264 -2.94 -32.23 33.69
C GLY A 264 -3.70 -32.04 35.00
N HIS A 265 -4.91 -32.59 34.98
CA HIS A 265 -5.76 -33.01 36.11
C HIS A 265 -6.46 -31.86 36.87
N LYS A 266 -7.79 -31.86 37.10
CA LYS A 266 -8.69 -32.96 37.44
C LYS A 266 -10.13 -32.72 36.96
N ASP A 267 -10.72 -33.80 36.44
CA ASP A 267 -12.14 -34.11 36.49
C ASP A 267 -12.59 -34.23 37.96
N GLN A 268 -13.71 -33.62 38.33
CA GLN A 268 -14.54 -34.07 39.46
C GLN A 268 -16.02 -33.97 39.07
N ARG A 269 -16.58 -35.13 38.71
CA ARG A 269 -17.97 -35.47 38.98
C ARG A 269 -18.10 -35.72 40.49
N GLY A 270 -19.19 -35.23 41.06
CA GLY A 270 -19.61 -35.51 42.43
C GLY A 270 -21.08 -35.19 42.58
N GLU A 271 -21.90 -36.24 42.52
CA GLU A 271 -23.31 -36.29 42.89
C GLU A 271 -23.52 -35.92 44.37
N GLY A 272 -24.72 -35.42 44.68
CA GLY A 272 -25.17 -35.15 46.04
C GLY A 272 -26.61 -34.64 46.03
N GLU A 273 -27.53 -35.59 46.13
CA GLU A 273 -28.97 -35.42 46.37
C GLU A 273 -29.29 -34.80 47.76
N ASP A 274 -30.60 -34.61 47.97
CA ASP A 274 -31.34 -34.27 49.21
C ASP A 274 -31.56 -32.75 49.44
N GLY A 275 -32.77 -32.21 49.59
CA GLY A 275 -34.13 -32.75 49.70
C GLY A 275 -35.08 -31.63 50.19
N GLU A 276 -36.35 -31.73 49.80
CA GLU A 276 -37.56 -31.11 50.41
C GLU A 276 -37.65 -29.59 50.67
N SER A 277 -38.44 -28.90 49.85
CA SER A 277 -39.80 -28.38 50.18
C SER A 277 -40.36 -27.53 49.04
#